data_AF-A0A151SFY3-F1
#
_entry.id   AF-A0A151SFY3-F1
#
_cell.length_a   1.000
_cell.length_b   1.000
_cell.length_c   1.000
_cell.angle_alpha   90.00
_cell.angle_beta   90.00
_cell.angle_gamma   90.00
#
_symmetry.space_group_name_H-M   'P 1'
#
loop_
_entity.id
_entity.type
_entity.pdbx_description
1 polymer ?
#
loop_
_entity_poly.entity_id
_entity_poly.type
_entity_poly.pdbx_seq_one_letter_code
_entity_poly.pdbx_strand_id
1 'polypeptide(L)'
;MADQDVWELVAQAFSTGNINLTLVETLIVPIPKVDHPQHLKDFCPISLYNVLFKTISKVLVHRIRPYLDEFIGPLQSSFILGRGTSDNALIAQEIIHCMHKKKSKAGHIIFKIDFKKAYDKINWDFL
;
A
#
# COMPACT_ATOMS: atom_id res chain seq x y z
N MET A 1 32.44 12.38 7.62
CA MET A 1 31.07 12.84 7.33
C MET A 1 30.15 12.21 8.39
N ALA A 2 30.48 12.31 9.68
CA ALA A 2 30.24 13.44 10.60
C ALA A 2 28.73 13.71 10.74
N ASP A 3 28.18 13.23 11.86
CA ASP A 3 26.76 13.20 12.27
C ASP A 3 25.96 14.41 11.80
N GLN A 4 25.22 14.25 10.70
CA GLN A 4 24.08 15.12 10.47
C GLN A 4 22.94 14.58 11.32
N ASP A 5 22.43 15.42 12.22
CA ASP A 5 21.33 15.04 13.09
C ASP A 5 20.17 14.56 12.21
N VAL A 6 19.64 13.37 12.53
CA VAL A 6 18.50 12.77 11.83
C VAL A 6 17.32 13.74 11.84
N TRP A 7 17.17 14.52 12.93
CA TRP A 7 16.18 15.59 13.02
C TRP A 7 16.35 16.57 11.86
N GLU A 8 17.56 17.10 11.66
CA GLU A 8 17.85 18.18 10.70
C GLU A 8 17.55 17.74 9.28
N LEU A 9 17.98 16.53 8.95
CA LEU A 9 17.73 15.94 7.65
C LEU A 9 16.23 15.78 7.38
N VAL A 10 15.47 15.26 8.34
CA VAL A 10 14.02 15.07 8.18
C VAL A 10 13.33 16.42 8.05
N ALA A 11 13.66 17.40 8.89
CA ALA A 11 13.02 18.70 8.85
C ALA A 11 13.36 19.48 7.58
N GLN A 12 14.60 19.42 7.10
CA GLN A 12 15.00 20.01 5.84
C GLN A 12 14.23 19.42 4.67
N ALA A 13 14.01 18.09 4.67
CA ALA A 13 13.22 17.43 3.63
C ALA A 13 11.80 17.99 3.54
N PHE A 14 11.16 18.25 4.69
CA PHE A 14 9.80 18.80 4.72
C PHE A 14 9.72 20.32 4.53
N SER A 15 10.76 21.08 4.88
CA SER A 15 10.77 22.54 4.68
C SER A 15 11.10 22.92 3.24
N THR A 16 11.98 22.16 2.58
CA THR A 16 12.42 22.42 1.20
C THR A 16 11.64 21.63 0.15
N GLY A 17 10.97 20.54 0.55
CA GLY A 17 10.36 19.59 -0.38
C GLY A 17 11.37 18.73 -1.15
N ASN A 18 12.67 18.84 -0.85
CA ASN A 18 13.74 18.16 -1.56
C ASN A 18 14.45 17.14 -0.68
N ILE A 19 14.87 16.03 -1.28
CA ILE A 19 15.64 14.97 -0.62
C ILE A 19 16.90 14.73 -1.45
N ASN A 20 18.04 14.52 -0.79
CA ASN A 20 19.27 14.12 -1.46
C ASN A 20 19.06 12.77 -2.18
N LEU A 21 19.37 12.72 -3.48
CA LEU A 21 19.15 11.53 -4.31
C LEU A 21 19.92 10.29 -3.83
N THR A 22 21.06 10.46 -3.16
CA THR A 22 21.80 9.34 -2.57
C THR A 22 20.99 8.61 -1.49
N LEU A 23 20.01 9.27 -0.85
CA LEU A 23 19.13 8.64 0.14
C LEU A 23 18.07 7.74 -0.49
N VAL A 24 17.75 7.95 -1.77
CA VAL A 24 16.79 7.12 -2.51
C VAL A 24 17.45 6.01 -3.32
N GLU A 25 18.79 5.95 -3.31
CA GLU A 25 19.52 4.79 -3.82
C GLU A 25 19.02 3.53 -3.09
N THR A 26 18.64 2.53 -3.89
CA THR A 26 17.87 1.39 -3.42
C THR A 26 18.51 0.11 -3.92
N LEU A 27 18.70 -0.84 -3.01
CA LEU A 27 19.10 -2.19 -3.37
C LEU A 27 17.84 -3.02 -3.67
N ILE A 28 17.73 -3.56 -4.88
CA ILE A 28 16.64 -4.48 -5.25
C ILE A 28 17.07 -5.90 -4.91
N VAL A 29 16.31 -6.54 -4.03
CA VAL A 29 16.54 -7.94 -3.61
C VAL A 29 15.38 -8.81 -4.09
N PRO A 30 15.61 -9.77 -5.00
CA PRO A 30 14.56 -10.71 -5.42
C PRO A 30 14.31 -11.77 -4.34
N ILE A 31 13.09 -11.84 -3.80
CA ILE A 31 12.68 -12.86 -2.83
C ILE A 31 11.85 -13.94 -3.54
N PRO A 32 12.20 -15.23 -3.42
CA PRO A 32 11.43 -16.31 -4.03
C PRO A 32 10.02 -16.40 -3.42
N LYS A 33 9.01 -16.61 -4.27
CA LYS A 33 7.60 -16.84 -3.88
C LYS A 33 7.24 -18.32 -3.78
N VAL A 34 8.03 -19.18 -4.40
CA VAL A 34 7.81 -20.62 -4.53
C VAL A 34 9.11 -21.37 -4.28
N ASP A 35 8.99 -22.65 -3.93
CA ASP A 35 10.14 -23.54 -3.81
C ASP A 35 10.78 -23.74 -5.19
N HIS A 36 12.11 -23.62 -5.26
CA HIS A 36 12.92 -23.76 -6.49
C HIS A 36 12.47 -22.85 -7.66
N PRO A 37 12.63 -21.51 -7.54
CA PRO A 37 12.22 -20.58 -8.58
C PRO A 37 13.01 -20.79 -9.89
N GLN A 38 12.30 -20.83 -11.03
CA GLN A 38 12.92 -21.04 -12.35
C GLN A 38 12.75 -19.82 -13.29
N HIS A 39 11.80 -18.94 -12.98
CA HIS A 39 11.49 -17.77 -13.80
C HIS A 39 11.46 -16.48 -12.96
N LEU A 40 11.71 -15.33 -13.60
CA LEU A 40 11.67 -14.02 -12.92
C LEU A 40 10.32 -13.71 -12.25
N LYS A 41 9.21 -14.23 -12.79
CA LYS A 41 7.87 -14.06 -12.20
C LYS A 41 7.71 -14.77 -10.84
N ASP A 42 8.56 -15.76 -10.57
CA ASP A 42 8.58 -16.55 -9.34
C ASP A 42 9.23 -15.78 -8.19
N PHE A 43 9.80 -14.61 -8.47
CA PHE A 43 10.35 -13.70 -7.48
C PHE A 43 9.40 -12.53 -7.21
N CYS A 44 9.47 -12.02 -5.98
CA CYS A 44 8.97 -10.73 -5.55
C CYS A 44 10.18 -9.81 -5.33
N PRO A 45 10.46 -8.83 -6.20
CA PRO A 45 11.52 -7.87 -5.91
C PRO A 45 11.11 -7.01 -4.71
N ILE A 46 12.01 -6.88 -3.74
CA ILE A 46 11.87 -5.95 -2.62
C ILE A 46 12.92 -4.85 -2.77
N SER A 47 12.45 -3.61 -2.67
CA SER A 47 13.28 -2.42 -2.64
C SER A 47 13.76 -2.11 -1.22
N LEU A 48 15.06 -2.29 -0.97
CA LEU A 48 15.70 -1.95 0.30
C LEU A 48 16.23 -0.51 0.27
N TYR A 49 15.41 0.41 0.78
CA TYR A 49 15.77 1.81 0.96
C TYR A 49 16.61 2.07 2.22
N ASN A 50 17.36 3.18 2.17
CA ASN A 50 18.03 3.77 3.32
C ASN A 50 17.06 4.03 4.49
N VAL A 51 17.49 3.77 5.72
CA VAL A 51 16.68 3.97 6.94
C VAL A 51 16.27 5.44 7.11
N LEU A 52 17.12 6.40 6.72
CA LEU A 52 16.81 7.82 6.74
C LEU A 52 15.64 8.15 5.80
N PHE A 53 15.66 7.62 4.58
CA PHE A 53 14.54 7.77 3.65
C PHE A 53 13.26 7.11 4.18
N LYS A 54 13.35 5.91 4.74
CA LYS A 54 12.22 5.24 5.41
C LYS A 54 11.67 6.08 6.56
N THR A 55 12.52 6.80 7.29
CA THR A 55 12.11 7.70 8.37
C THR A 55 11.31 8.88 7.82
N ILE A 56 11.80 9.56 6.78
CA ILE A 56 11.06 10.64 6.10
C ILE A 56 9.70 10.12 5.60
N SER A 57 9.68 9.00 4.89
CA SER A 57 8.46 8.37 4.39
C SER A 57 7.48 8.03 5.53
N LYS A 58 7.98 7.53 6.67
CA LYS A 58 7.15 7.22 7.83
C LYS A 58 6.51 8.47 8.43
N VAL A 59 7.25 9.57 8.53
CA VAL A 59 6.73 10.87 8.99
C VAL A 59 5.64 11.36 8.03
N LEU A 60 5.85 11.24 6.71
CA LEU A 60 4.85 11.61 5.71
C LEU A 60 3.55 10.81 5.89
N VAL A 61 3.66 9.48 6.01
CA VAL A 61 2.50 8.61 6.28
C VAL A 61 1.78 9.02 7.56
N HIS A 62 2.52 9.33 8.64
CA HIS A 62 1.92 9.76 9.89
C HIS A 62 1.17 11.09 9.77
N ARG A 63 1.64 12.03 8.93
CA ARG A 63 0.96 13.30 8.65
C ARG A 63 -0.28 13.13 7.79
N ILE A 64 -0.29 12.18 6.84
CA ILE A 64 -1.45 11.92 5.96
C ILE A 64 -2.56 11.17 6.71
N ARG A 65 -2.18 10.26 7.61
CA ARG A 65 -3.10 9.32 8.25
C ARG A 65 -4.35 9.94 8.90
N PRO A 66 -4.29 11.07 9.63
CA PRO A 66 -5.48 11.68 10.24
C PRO A 66 -6.56 12.07 9.23
N TYR A 67 -6.20 12.32 7.97
CA TYR A 67 -7.12 12.75 6.92
C TYR A 67 -7.61 11.59 6.05
N LEU A 68 -7.08 10.37 6.22
CA LEU A 68 -7.42 9.25 5.35
C LEU A 68 -8.91 8.92 5.35
N ASP A 69 -9.57 9.01 6.52
CA ASP A 69 -11.01 8.71 6.64
C ASP A 69 -11.90 9.69 5.86
N GLU A 70 -11.41 10.87 5.49
CA GLU A 70 -12.13 11.83 4.64
C GLU A 70 -12.02 11.47 3.14
N PHE A 71 -10.97 10.76 2.73
CA PHE A 71 -10.70 10.42 1.33
C PHE A 71 -11.09 8.99 0.96
N ILE A 72 -11.13 8.07 1.92
CA ILE A 72 -11.40 6.64 1.67
C ILE A 72 -12.86 6.28 1.92
N GLY A 73 -13.38 5.36 1.10
CA GLY A 73 -14.73 4.85 1.27
C GLY A 73 -14.90 4.01 2.55
N PRO A 74 -16.13 3.88 3.09
CA PRO A 74 -16.41 3.09 4.29
C PRO A 74 -16.15 1.58 4.11
N LEU A 75 -16.19 1.09 2.87
CA LEU A 75 -15.95 -0.32 2.52
C LEU A 75 -14.48 -0.63 2.20
N GLN A 76 -13.59 0.37 2.26
CA GLN A 76 -12.15 0.19 2.10
C GLN A 76 -11.52 -0.13 3.47
N SER A 77 -11.12 -1.37 3.68
CA SER A 77 -10.67 -1.89 4.98
C SER A 77 -9.19 -2.25 5.02
N SER A 78 -8.59 -2.63 3.89
CA SER A 78 -7.19 -3.02 3.85
C SER A 78 -6.28 -1.82 4.12
N PHE A 79 -5.25 -2.03 4.95
CA PHE A 79 -4.20 -1.05 5.28
C PHE A 79 -4.66 0.20 6.05
N ILE A 80 -5.87 0.19 6.63
CA ILE A 80 -6.40 1.26 7.47
C ILE A 80 -6.40 0.81 8.93
N LEU A 81 -5.95 1.66 9.84
CA LEU A 81 -5.98 1.32 11.27
C LEU A 81 -7.43 1.14 11.72
N GLY A 82 -7.69 0.05 12.45
CA GLY A 82 -9.00 -0.20 13.03
C GLY A 82 -9.98 -0.85 12.05
N ARG A 83 -9.58 -1.10 10.80
CA ARG A 83 -10.33 -1.89 9.82
C ARG A 83 -9.54 -3.16 9.50
N GLY A 84 -10.19 -4.31 9.54
CA GLY A 84 -9.56 -5.62 9.44
C GLY A 84 -10.10 -6.49 8.30
N THR A 85 -9.39 -7.56 8.01
CA THR A 85 -9.83 -8.59 7.04
C THR A 85 -11.15 -9.24 7.45
N SER A 86 -11.43 -9.32 8.76
CA SER A 86 -12.71 -9.82 9.29
C SER A 86 -13.91 -9.00 8.82
N ASP A 87 -13.75 -7.67 8.74
CA ASP A 87 -14.84 -6.77 8.32
C ASP A 87 -15.22 -7.05 6.86
N ASN A 88 -14.24 -7.30 6.00
CA ASN A 88 -14.49 -7.71 4.61
C ASN A 88 -15.20 -9.04 4.51
N ALA A 89 -14.83 -10.02 5.35
CA ALA A 89 -15.47 -11.32 5.35
C ALA A 89 -16.94 -11.19 5.77
N LEU A 90 -17.22 -10.39 6.80
CA LEU A 90 -18.58 -10.09 7.26
C LEU A 90 -19.40 -9.41 6.16
N ILE A 91 -18.86 -8.36 5.52
CA ILE A 91 -19.53 -7.64 4.42
C ILE A 91 -19.84 -8.60 3.26
N ALA A 92 -18.88 -9.46 2.88
CA ALA A 92 -19.09 -10.44 1.82
C ALA A 92 -20.19 -11.46 2.18
N GLN A 93 -20.21 -11.94 3.42
CA GLN A 93 -21.26 -12.83 3.91
C GLN A 93 -22.63 -12.17 3.87
N GLU A 94 -22.74 -10.91 4.29
CA GLU A 94 -24.00 -10.17 4.27
C GLU A 94 -24.51 -9.94 2.85
N ILE A 95 -23.61 -9.63 1.90
CA ILE A 95 -23.94 -9.51 0.47
C ILE A 95 -24.52 -10.83 -0.06
N ILE A 96 -23.85 -11.96 0.19
CA ILE A 96 -24.29 -13.29 -0.27
C ILE A 96 -25.64 -13.65 0.35
N HIS A 97 -25.82 -13.40 1.65
CA HIS A 97 -27.06 -13.65 2.38
C HIS A 97 -28.22 -12.82 1.82
N CYS A 98 -27.99 -11.52 1.60
CA CYS A 98 -28.96 -10.62 0.99
C CYS A 98 -29.38 -11.10 -0.41
N MET A 99 -28.42 -11.57 -1.22
CA MET A 99 -28.69 -12.13 -2.55
C MET A 99 -29.53 -13.41 -2.48
N HIS A 100 -29.26 -14.29 -1.51
CA HIS A 100 -30.03 -15.52 -1.30
C HIS A 100 -31.47 -15.24 -0.87
N LYS A 101 -31.69 -14.24 -0.01
CA LYS A 101 -33.02 -13.88 0.49
C LYS A 101 -33.86 -13.12 -0.54
N LYS A 102 -33.25 -12.32 -1.41
CA LYS A 102 -33.95 -11.56 -2.44
C LYS A 102 -34.44 -12.48 -3.55
N LYS A 103 -35.76 -12.68 -3.66
CA LYS A 103 -36.42 -13.37 -4.79
C LYS A 103 -36.47 -12.47 -6.03
N SER A 104 -35.30 -12.14 -6.58
CA SER A 104 -35.19 -11.40 -7.85
C SER A 104 -35.41 -12.34 -9.03
N LYS A 105 -36.26 -11.95 -9.99
CA LYS A 105 -36.42 -12.68 -11.27
C LYS A 105 -35.17 -12.59 -12.16
N ALA A 106 -34.32 -11.58 -11.96
CA ALA A 106 -33.14 -11.31 -12.80
C ALA A 106 -31.85 -11.97 -12.27
N GLY A 107 -31.90 -12.68 -11.14
CA GLY A 107 -30.70 -13.20 -10.47
C GLY A 107 -29.79 -12.09 -9.92
N HIS A 108 -28.65 -12.48 -9.35
CA HIS A 108 -27.63 -11.57 -8.83
C HIS A 108 -26.24 -12.04 -9.27
N ILE A 109 -25.30 -11.11 -9.48
CA ILE A 109 -23.92 -11.39 -9.90
C ILE A 109 -22.96 -10.66 -8.96
N ILE A 110 -21.84 -11.29 -8.64
CA ILE A 110 -20.72 -10.69 -7.90
C ILE A 110 -19.51 -10.62 -8.82
N PHE A 111 -18.89 -9.44 -8.91
CA PHE A 111 -17.62 -9.25 -9.60
C PHE A 111 -16.48 -9.27 -8.60
N LYS A 112 -15.53 -10.19 -8.78
CA LYS A 112 -14.25 -10.17 -8.09
C LYS A 112 -13.19 -9.61 -9.04
N ILE A 113 -12.61 -8.48 -8.66
CA ILE A 113 -11.62 -7.76 -9.46
C ILE A 113 -10.29 -7.76 -8.70
N ASP A 114 -9.19 -7.98 -9.42
CA ASP A 114 -7.84 -7.94 -8.86
C ASP A 114 -6.87 -7.24 -9.82
N PHE A 115 -5.89 -6.52 -9.27
CA PHE A 115 -4.93 -5.74 -10.04
C PHE A 115 -3.60 -6.47 -10.14
N LYS A 116 -3.19 -6.80 -11.37
CA LYS A 116 -1.86 -7.38 -11.63
C LYS A 116 -0.77 -6.35 -11.38
N LYS A 117 0.08 -6.59 -10.37
CA LYS A 117 1.23 -5.76 -10.02
C LYS A 117 0.82 -4.30 -9.72
N ALA A 118 -0.15 -4.12 -8.82
CA ALA A 118 -0.75 -2.82 -8.53
C ALA A 118 0.28 -1.71 -8.22
N TYR A 119 1.32 -2.02 -7.44
CA TYR A 119 2.36 -1.05 -7.08
C TYR A 119 3.35 -0.75 -8.20
N ASP A 120 3.59 -1.70 -9.12
CA ASP A 120 4.56 -1.51 -10.22
C ASP A 120 3.94 -0.75 -11.41
N LYS A 121 2.61 -0.60 -11.45
CA LYS A 121 1.86 -0.11 -12.60
C LYS A 121 1.13 1.22 -12.35
N ILE A 122 1.54 1.95 -11.31
CA ILE A 122 0.94 3.24 -11.01
C ILE A 122 1.41 4.27 -12.04
N ASN A 123 0.48 5.10 -12.54
CA ASN A 123 0.81 6.24 -13.37
C ASN A 123 1.26 7.41 -12.49
N TRP A 124 2.53 7.80 -12.61
CA TRP A 124 3.11 8.90 -11.82
C TRP A 124 2.60 10.28 -12.21
N ASP A 125 2.16 10.48 -13.47
CA ASP A 125 1.59 11.77 -13.89
C ASP A 125 0.19 11.99 -13.33
N PHE A 126 -0.46 10.92 -12.86
CA PHE A 126 -1.78 10.98 -12.21
C PHE A 126 -1.70 11.25 -10.71
N LEU A 127 -0.65 10.75 -10.04
CA LEU A 127 -0.43 10.92 -8.60
C LEU A 127 0.11 12.32 -8.28
#